data_AF-A0A1F9XM85-F1
#
_entry.id   AF-A0A1F9XM85-F1
#
_cell.length_a   1.000
_cell.length_b   1.000
_cell.length_c   1.000
_cell.angle_alpha   90.00
_cell.angle_beta   90.00
_cell.angle_gamma   90.00
#
_symmetry.space_group_name_H-M   'P 1'
#
loop_
_entity.id
_entity.type
_entity.pdbx_description
1 polymer ?
#
loop_
_entity_poly.entity_id
_entity_poly.type
_entity_poly.pdbx_seq_one_letter_code
_entity_poly.pdbx_strand_id
1 'polypeptide(L)'
;MKLSQTEFAGRVRWPQTTVSRVEQGRRSVTLTELLAVARACRCSVAELLGDLCGWAAGAPSAQAPSEQPGFTPGFSVAFASEDAMLSQLARYGTRFIGAETQPAFATLPFEEVLLAALHFSNEPRIFEALPALILKNAHCLDWNKLLSGAYVFHLQNRLGMVVAASLQLKSLTTGLDKKVWSALQVAHDTLAEGKLDHEEVVGPRPKTDEALAFLRSRTPGWLSFWHGMGAADLKSFQRWLTR
;
A
#
# COMPACT_ATOMS: atom_id res chain seq x y z
N MET A 1 9.39 25.38 20.56
CA MET A 1 8.82 24.86 21.82
C MET A 1 8.66 23.34 21.65
N LYS A 2 9.36 22.50 22.41
CA LYS A 2 9.21 21.04 22.29
C LYS A 2 8.04 20.59 23.19
N LEU A 3 6.92 20.23 22.57
CA LEU A 3 5.77 19.62 23.26
C LEU A 3 6.00 18.11 23.37
N SER A 4 5.56 17.48 24.46
CA SER A 4 5.49 16.02 24.52
C SER A 4 4.39 15.50 23.59
N GLN A 5 4.50 14.24 23.13
CA GLN A 5 3.49 13.61 22.27
C GLN A 5 2.08 13.68 22.89
N THR A 6 1.96 13.47 24.20
CA THR A 6 0.69 13.49 24.92
C THR A 6 0.07 14.89 24.96
N GLU A 7 0.89 15.92 25.18
CA GLU A 7 0.44 17.31 25.15
C GLU A 7 0.05 17.76 23.74
N PHE A 8 0.81 17.34 22.73
CA PHE A 8 0.49 17.61 21.33
C PHE A 8 -0.83 16.94 20.95
N ALA A 9 -0.98 15.64 21.23
CA ALA A 9 -2.21 14.87 21.02
C ALA A 9 -3.43 15.54 21.66
N GLY A 10 -3.30 16.00 22.92
CA GLY A 10 -4.34 16.74 23.62
C GLY A 10 -4.72 18.06 22.95
N ARG A 11 -3.74 18.82 22.45
CA ARG A 11 -3.97 20.11 21.77
C ARG A 11 -4.64 19.96 20.42
N VAL A 12 -4.21 19.00 19.61
CA VAL A 12 -4.78 18.77 18.26
C VAL A 12 -5.97 17.83 18.26
N ARG A 13 -6.36 17.31 19.44
CA ARG A 13 -7.42 16.32 19.66
C ARG A 13 -7.24 15.05 18.82
N TRP A 14 -5.99 14.62 18.67
CA TRP A 14 -5.68 13.37 17.99
C TRP A 14 -5.42 12.26 19.01
N PRO A 15 -5.74 11.00 18.67
CA PRO A 15 -5.22 9.86 19.42
C PRO A 15 -3.69 9.90 19.47
N GLN A 16 -3.11 9.53 20.62
CA GLN A 16 -1.65 9.51 20.77
C GLN A 16 -0.98 8.54 19.77
N THR A 17 -1.68 7.47 19.38
CA THR A 17 -1.25 6.55 18.31
C THR A 17 -1.10 7.23 16.96
N THR A 18 -2.01 8.16 16.62
CA THR A 18 -1.93 8.96 15.39
C THR A 18 -0.72 9.89 15.41
N VAL A 19 -0.47 10.57 16.53
CA VAL A 19 0.69 11.45 16.70
C VAL A 19 2.00 10.66 16.57
N SER A 20 2.11 9.51 17.25
CA SER A 20 3.28 8.64 17.16
C SER A 20 3.52 8.16 15.72
N ARG A 21 2.47 7.87 14.94
CA ARG A 21 2.62 7.44 13.54
C ARG A 21 3.04 8.59 12.63
N VAL A 22 2.53 9.80 12.85
CA VAL A 22 2.95 11.00 12.12
C VAL A 22 4.42 11.32 12.39
N GLU A 23 4.86 11.26 13.64
CA GLU A 23 6.26 11.51 14.02
C GLU A 23 7.23 10.47 13.44
N GLN A 24 6.79 9.20 13.35
CA GLN A 24 7.56 8.12 12.72
C GLN A 24 7.51 8.14 11.18
N GLY A 25 6.86 9.13 10.56
CA GLY A 25 6.69 9.18 9.10
C GLY A 25 5.76 8.09 8.54
N ARG A 26 5.02 7.37 9.40
CA ARG A 26 4.12 6.27 9.03
C ARG A 26 2.71 6.74 8.66
N ARG A 27 2.45 8.05 8.71
CA ARG A 27 1.18 8.68 8.36
C ARG A 27 1.43 10.11 7.87
N SER A 28 0.91 10.45 6.69
CA SER A 28 0.89 11.83 6.21
C SER A 28 -0.13 12.66 6.98
N VAL A 29 0.13 13.97 7.08
CA VAL A 29 -0.81 14.93 7.65
C VAL A 29 -1.52 15.61 6.48
N THR A 30 -2.85 15.51 6.43
CA THR A 30 -3.62 16.20 5.39
C THR A 30 -3.57 17.72 5.58
N LEU A 31 -3.83 18.50 4.53
CA LEU A 31 -3.86 19.97 4.65
C LEU A 31 -4.88 20.45 5.69
N THR A 32 -6.05 19.80 5.76
CA THR A 32 -7.09 20.10 6.76
C THR A 32 -6.60 19.88 8.18
N GLU A 33 -5.86 18.80 8.40
CA GLU A 33 -5.23 18.46 9.67
C GLU A 33 -4.08 19.42 10.00
N LEU A 34 -3.25 19.77 9.01
CA LEU A 34 -2.18 20.75 9.15
C LEU A 34 -2.74 22.13 9.53
N LEU A 35 -3.87 22.53 8.95
CA LEU A 35 -4.59 23.76 9.32
C LEU A 35 -5.16 23.69 10.73
N ALA A 36 -5.65 22.52 11.16
CA ALA A 36 -6.11 22.30 12.53
C ALA A 36 -4.95 22.37 13.53
N VAL A 37 -3.80 21.79 13.20
CA VAL A 37 -2.55 21.87 13.96
C VAL A 37 -2.06 23.32 14.05
N ALA A 38 -2.04 24.05 12.93
CA ALA A 38 -1.66 25.47 12.87
C ALA A 38 -2.52 26.32 13.82
N ARG A 39 -3.84 26.11 13.81
CA ARG A 39 -4.78 26.79 14.73
C ARG A 39 -4.55 26.40 16.19
N ALA A 40 -4.38 25.11 16.48
CA ALA A 40 -4.18 24.61 17.84
C ALA A 40 -2.84 25.07 18.45
N CYS A 41 -1.80 25.16 17.62
CA CYS A 41 -0.46 25.58 18.01
C CYS A 41 -0.23 27.09 17.87
N ARG A 42 -1.22 27.84 17.38
CA ARG A 42 -1.14 29.29 17.08
C ARG A 42 0.07 29.66 16.22
N CYS A 43 0.34 28.84 15.21
CA CYS A 43 1.36 29.10 14.20
C CYS A 43 0.74 29.13 12.81
N SER A 44 1.47 29.68 11.84
CA SER A 44 1.10 29.65 10.43
C SER A 44 1.44 28.29 9.81
N VAL A 45 0.73 27.94 8.74
CA VAL A 45 1.06 26.76 7.94
C VAL A 45 2.46 26.87 7.33
N ALA A 46 2.88 28.09 6.96
CA ALA A 46 4.22 28.34 6.45
C ALA A 46 5.32 28.07 7.49
N GLU A 47 5.08 28.34 8.77
CA GLU A 47 6.00 27.97 9.86
C GLU A 47 6.05 26.46 10.10
N LEU A 48 4.95 25.73 9.91
CA LEU A 48 4.93 24.26 9.96
C LEU A 48 5.62 23.61 8.75
N LEU A 49 5.52 24.23 7.58
CA LEU A 49 6.13 23.75 6.33
C LEU A 49 7.56 24.25 6.12
N GLY A 50 7.97 25.34 6.79
CA GLY A 50 9.29 25.94 6.66
C GLY A 50 10.44 24.99 7.01
N ASP A 51 10.19 24.04 7.93
CA ASP A 51 11.13 22.98 8.27
C ASP A 51 11.14 21.82 7.24
N LEU A 52 10.11 21.70 6.39
CA LEU A 52 10.00 20.66 5.35
C LEU A 52 10.72 21.04 4.03
N CYS A 53 10.91 22.33 3.75
CA CYS A 53 11.66 22.77 2.55
C CYS A 53 13.15 22.39 2.61
N GLY A 54 13.70 22.12 3.80
CA GLY A 54 15.04 21.52 3.95
C GLY A 54 15.11 20.02 3.64
N TRP A 55 13.98 19.31 3.67
CA TRP A 55 13.88 17.86 3.43
C TRP A 55 13.47 17.49 1.99
N ALA A 56 12.85 18.43 1.26
CA ALA A 56 12.40 18.19 -0.12
C ALA A 56 13.54 18.10 -1.17
N ALA A 57 14.81 18.29 -0.79
CA ALA A 57 15.97 18.18 -1.68
C ALA A 57 16.47 16.74 -1.90
N GLY A 58 15.79 15.72 -1.38
CA GLY A 58 16.17 14.32 -1.59
C GLY A 58 14.95 13.41 -1.68
N ALA A 59 14.25 13.43 -2.81
CA ALA A 59 13.39 12.30 -3.16
C ALA A 59 14.30 11.08 -3.37
N PRO A 60 14.24 10.02 -2.54
CA PRO A 60 14.99 8.82 -2.82
C PRO A 60 14.27 8.12 -3.96
N SER A 61 14.89 8.14 -5.14
CA SER A 61 14.69 7.11 -6.15
C SER A 61 14.81 5.76 -5.42
N ALA A 62 13.79 4.90 -5.51
CA ALA A 62 13.73 3.62 -4.82
C ALA A 62 15.05 2.85 -5.02
N GLN A 63 15.94 2.91 -4.04
CA GLN A 63 17.18 2.16 -4.05
C GLN A 63 16.83 0.71 -3.74
N ALA A 64 17.37 -0.21 -4.54
CA ALA A 64 17.25 -1.63 -4.30
C ALA A 64 17.61 -1.94 -2.83
N PRO A 65 16.80 -2.73 -2.11
CA PRO A 65 16.99 -2.94 -0.69
C PRO A 65 18.31 -3.66 -0.47
N SER A 66 19.30 -2.94 0.05
CA SER A 66 20.43 -3.56 0.73
C SER A 66 19.88 -4.17 2.02
N GLU A 67 19.87 -5.50 2.07
CA GLU A 67 19.62 -6.38 3.22
C GLU A 67 18.79 -5.76 4.36
N GLN A 68 17.48 -5.65 4.16
CA GLN A 68 16.60 -5.28 5.26
C GLN A 68 16.48 -6.44 6.26
N PRO A 69 16.66 -6.20 7.57
CA PRO A 69 16.55 -7.25 8.57
C PRO A 69 15.14 -7.86 8.56
N GLY A 70 15.06 -9.18 8.38
CA GLY A 70 13.81 -9.93 8.33
C GLY A 70 13.38 -10.43 6.94
N PHE A 71 14.08 -10.04 5.88
CA PHE A 71 13.88 -10.56 4.52
C PHE A 71 14.97 -11.57 4.14
N THR A 72 14.63 -12.57 3.32
CA THR A 72 15.62 -13.53 2.85
C THR A 72 16.63 -12.88 1.88
N PRO A 73 17.87 -13.38 1.79
CA PRO A 73 18.87 -12.83 0.87
C PRO A 73 18.43 -12.82 -0.60
N GLY A 74 17.60 -13.77 -1.01
CA GLY A 74 17.09 -13.85 -2.38
C GLY A 74 15.98 -12.82 -2.70
N PHE A 75 15.41 -12.16 -1.68
CA PHE A 75 14.40 -11.13 -1.87
C PHE A 75 14.94 -9.93 -2.64
N SER A 76 16.15 -9.45 -2.33
CA SER A 76 16.74 -8.29 -2.99
C SER A 76 16.90 -8.51 -4.50
N VAL A 77 17.26 -9.73 -4.91
CA VAL A 77 17.38 -10.13 -6.31
C VAL A 77 16.02 -10.15 -6.99
N ALA A 78 15.01 -10.76 -6.37
CA ALA A 78 13.64 -10.76 -6.90
C ALA A 78 13.04 -9.35 -6.94
N PHE A 79 13.38 -8.48 -5.99
CA PHE A 79 12.90 -7.10 -5.97
C PHE A 79 13.57 -6.23 -7.03
N ALA A 80 14.81 -6.56 -7.43
CA ALA A 80 15.57 -5.81 -8.43
C ALA A 80 15.39 -6.32 -9.88
N SER A 81 14.92 -7.56 -10.07
CA SER A 81 14.82 -8.20 -11.39
C SER A 81 13.43 -8.80 -11.61
N GLU A 82 12.75 -8.32 -12.66
CA GLU A 82 11.46 -8.83 -13.09
C GLU A 82 11.52 -10.33 -13.43
N ASP A 83 12.55 -10.78 -14.15
CA ASP A 83 12.74 -12.19 -14.50
C ASP A 83 12.87 -13.08 -13.25
N ALA A 84 13.63 -12.63 -12.24
CA ALA A 84 13.77 -13.35 -10.98
C ALA A 84 12.42 -13.40 -10.23
N MET A 85 11.67 -12.31 -10.21
CA MET A 85 10.32 -12.27 -9.61
C MET A 85 9.33 -13.17 -10.37
N LEU A 86 9.30 -13.15 -11.70
CA LEU A 86 8.46 -14.02 -12.52
C LEU A 86 8.79 -15.50 -12.30
N SER A 87 10.08 -15.83 -12.16
CA SER A 87 10.50 -17.19 -11.80
C SER A 87 10.00 -17.60 -10.41
N GLN A 88 9.89 -16.69 -9.46
CA GLN A 88 9.32 -16.99 -8.13
C GLN A 88 7.80 -17.14 -8.21
N LEU A 89 7.10 -16.27 -8.94
CA LEU A 89 5.67 -16.39 -9.21
C LEU A 89 5.32 -17.73 -9.89
N ALA A 90 6.16 -18.21 -10.82
CA ALA A 90 5.98 -19.52 -11.45
C ALA A 90 5.91 -20.68 -10.44
N ARG A 91 6.68 -20.60 -9.35
CA ARG A 91 6.71 -21.62 -8.27
C ARG A 91 5.40 -21.67 -7.49
N TYR A 92 4.67 -20.55 -7.41
CA TYR A 92 3.36 -20.46 -6.78
C TYR A 92 2.20 -20.77 -7.74
N GLY A 93 2.52 -21.09 -8.99
CA GLY A 93 1.60 -21.62 -10.00
C GLY A 93 0.97 -20.56 -10.90
N THR A 94 1.50 -19.34 -10.95
CA THR A 94 1.16 -18.37 -12.00
C THR A 94 2.03 -18.57 -13.22
N ARG A 95 1.42 -18.66 -14.40
CA ARG A 95 2.13 -18.82 -15.67
C ARG A 95 1.98 -17.55 -16.50
N PHE A 96 3.08 -16.83 -16.67
CA PHE A 96 3.20 -15.75 -17.64
C PHE A 96 4.11 -16.19 -18.78
N ILE A 97 4.02 -15.51 -19.92
CA ILE A 97 5.00 -15.69 -21.00
C ILE A 97 6.36 -15.24 -20.46
N GLY A 98 7.35 -16.14 -20.44
CA GLY A 98 8.67 -15.90 -19.84
C GLY A 98 8.80 -16.31 -18.37
N ALA A 99 7.71 -16.72 -17.70
CA ALA A 99 7.76 -17.25 -16.34
C ALA A 99 8.22 -18.73 -16.36
N GLU A 100 9.50 -18.94 -16.61
CA GLU A 100 10.14 -20.24 -16.46
C GLU A 100 10.75 -20.38 -15.07
N THR A 101 10.56 -21.53 -14.44
CA THR A 101 11.21 -21.82 -13.16
C THR A 101 12.71 -21.98 -13.39
N GLN A 102 13.49 -20.99 -12.96
CA GLN A 102 14.94 -21.10 -12.99
C GLN A 102 15.43 -21.86 -11.75
N PRO A 103 16.22 -22.94 -11.92
CA PRO A 103 16.68 -23.78 -10.81
C PRO A 103 17.70 -23.07 -9.90
N ALA A 104 18.34 -22.01 -10.38
CA ALA A 104 19.39 -21.29 -9.65
C ALA A 104 18.86 -20.47 -8.46
N PHE A 105 17.56 -20.17 -8.40
CA PHE A 105 16.98 -19.40 -7.30
C PHE A 105 16.40 -20.31 -6.23
N ALA A 106 16.77 -20.05 -4.98
CA ALA A 106 16.05 -20.59 -3.82
C ALA A 106 14.60 -20.10 -3.83
N THR A 107 13.67 -20.93 -3.36
CA THR A 107 12.25 -20.53 -3.22
C THR A 107 12.14 -19.51 -2.10
N LEU A 108 11.59 -18.34 -2.42
CA LEU A 108 11.34 -17.29 -1.44
C LEU A 108 10.03 -17.55 -0.68
N PRO A 109 9.89 -17.06 0.57
CA PRO A 109 8.61 -16.99 1.25
C PRO A 109 7.56 -16.22 0.44
N PHE A 110 6.29 -16.60 0.55
CA PHE A 110 5.24 -16.09 -0.34
C PHE A 110 4.99 -14.59 -0.17
N GLU A 111 5.07 -14.08 1.07
CA GLU A 111 4.96 -12.65 1.36
C GLU A 111 6.07 -11.82 0.69
N GLU A 112 7.27 -12.37 0.52
CA GLU A 112 8.38 -11.71 -0.16
C GLU A 112 8.15 -11.71 -1.68
N VAL A 113 7.65 -12.81 -2.23
CA VAL A 113 7.25 -12.88 -3.64
C VAL A 113 6.13 -11.88 -3.95
N LEU A 114 5.14 -11.75 -3.07
CA LEU A 114 4.07 -10.76 -3.23
C LEU A 114 4.61 -9.33 -3.20
N LEU A 115 5.51 -8.99 -2.28
CA LEU A 115 6.12 -7.66 -2.23
C LEU A 115 6.93 -7.34 -3.48
N ALA A 116 7.72 -8.30 -3.98
CA ALA A 116 8.42 -8.14 -5.25
C ALA A 116 7.45 -7.99 -6.43
N ALA A 117 6.39 -8.79 -6.49
CA ALA A 117 5.41 -8.70 -7.57
C ALA A 117 4.60 -7.37 -7.54
N LEU A 118 4.33 -6.82 -6.35
CA LEU A 118 3.72 -5.51 -6.18
C LEU A 118 4.61 -4.38 -6.71
N HIS A 119 5.93 -4.50 -6.54
CA HIS A 119 6.89 -3.54 -7.12
C HIS A 119 6.78 -3.50 -8.66
N PHE A 120 6.63 -4.66 -9.30
CA PHE A 120 6.46 -4.78 -10.75
C PHE A 120 4.99 -4.70 -11.23
N SER A 121 4.04 -4.35 -10.36
CA SER A 121 2.61 -4.37 -10.69
C SER A 121 2.14 -3.27 -11.64
N ASN A 122 3.06 -2.52 -12.24
CA ASN A 122 2.77 -1.64 -13.38
C ASN A 122 2.41 -2.48 -14.62
N GLU A 123 2.91 -3.71 -14.71
CA GLU A 123 2.51 -4.65 -15.74
C GLU A 123 1.11 -5.22 -15.40
N PRO A 124 0.08 -4.96 -16.24
CA PRO A 124 -1.31 -5.33 -15.91
C PRO A 124 -1.50 -6.82 -15.64
N ARG A 125 -0.76 -7.66 -16.38
CA ARG A 125 -0.81 -9.12 -16.24
C ARG A 125 -0.42 -9.58 -14.84
N ILE A 126 0.62 -8.98 -14.27
CA ILE A 126 1.07 -9.27 -12.91
C ILE A 126 -0.03 -8.84 -11.94
N PHE A 127 -0.48 -7.58 -12.04
CA PHE A 127 -1.47 -7.01 -11.14
C PHE A 127 -2.79 -7.82 -11.11
N GLU A 128 -3.28 -8.25 -12.29
CA GLU A 128 -4.51 -9.06 -12.42
C GLU A 128 -4.41 -10.45 -11.79
N ALA A 129 -3.21 -11.02 -11.71
CA ALA A 129 -2.99 -12.34 -11.13
C ALA A 129 -2.89 -12.34 -9.60
N LEU A 130 -2.45 -11.23 -9.00
CA LEU A 130 -2.19 -11.15 -7.55
C LEU A 130 -3.43 -11.45 -6.67
N PRO A 131 -4.65 -11.00 -7.00
CA PRO A 131 -5.80 -11.24 -6.14
C PRO A 131 -6.10 -12.73 -5.95
N ALA A 132 -6.02 -13.51 -7.04
CA ALA A 132 -6.22 -14.96 -7.01
C ALA A 132 -5.07 -15.67 -6.28
N LEU A 133 -3.84 -15.20 -6.47
CA LEU A 133 -2.66 -15.72 -5.76
C LEU A 133 -2.75 -15.55 -4.25
N ILE A 134 -3.20 -14.37 -3.77
CA ILE A 134 -3.44 -14.12 -2.35
C ILE A 134 -4.47 -15.13 -1.84
N LEU A 135 -5.62 -15.28 -2.51
CA LEU A 135 -6.68 -16.19 -2.06
C LEU A 135 -6.22 -17.65 -1.98
N LYS A 136 -5.42 -18.12 -2.95
CA LYS A 136 -4.89 -19.49 -2.98
C LYS A 136 -3.94 -19.78 -1.82
N ASN A 137 -3.17 -18.78 -1.39
CA ASN A 137 -2.10 -18.93 -0.39
C ASN A 137 -2.38 -18.20 0.93
N ALA A 138 -3.61 -17.71 1.14
CA ALA A 138 -3.91 -16.85 2.28
C ALA A 138 -3.76 -17.55 3.64
N HIS A 139 -3.83 -18.90 3.67
CA HIS A 139 -3.68 -19.70 4.88
C HIS A 139 -2.25 -19.77 5.41
N CYS A 140 -1.25 -19.58 4.54
CA CYS A 140 0.17 -19.61 4.88
C CYS A 140 0.83 -18.23 4.81
N LEU A 141 0.04 -17.18 4.61
CA LEU A 141 0.53 -15.83 4.45
C LEU A 141 0.81 -15.17 5.81
N ASP A 142 2.05 -14.72 6.02
CA ASP A 142 2.41 -13.86 7.14
C ASP A 142 1.99 -12.43 6.85
N TRP A 143 0.79 -12.07 7.32
CA TRP A 143 0.22 -10.73 7.18
C TRP A 143 1.06 -9.65 7.87
N ASN A 144 1.71 -9.94 9.00
CA ASN A 144 2.49 -8.94 9.72
C ASN A 144 3.73 -8.57 8.90
N LYS A 145 4.43 -9.58 8.37
CA LYS A 145 5.59 -9.38 7.50
C LYS A 145 5.20 -8.68 6.19
N LEU A 146 4.11 -9.11 5.55
CA LEU A 146 3.62 -8.48 4.31
C LEU A 146 3.26 -7.00 4.52
N LEU A 147 2.50 -6.67 5.57
CA LEU A 147 2.11 -5.30 5.88
C LEU A 147 3.31 -4.43 6.22
N SER A 148 4.22 -4.93 7.07
CA SER A 148 5.44 -4.20 7.44
C SER A 148 6.33 -3.92 6.21
N GLY A 149 6.54 -4.92 5.35
CA GLY A 149 7.27 -4.76 4.10
C GLY A 149 6.60 -3.76 3.15
N ALA A 150 5.28 -3.83 3.01
CA ALA A 150 4.56 -2.89 2.15
C ALA A 150 4.75 -1.43 2.60
N TYR A 151 4.73 -1.15 3.91
CA TYR A 151 5.02 0.19 4.40
C TYR A 151 6.47 0.62 4.15
N VAL A 152 7.41 -0.30 4.34
CA VAL A 152 8.85 -0.01 4.20
C VAL A 152 9.21 0.26 2.73
N PHE A 153 8.59 -0.44 1.78
CA PHE A 153 8.84 -0.28 0.36
C PHE A 153 7.88 0.70 -0.34
N HIS A 154 7.02 1.38 0.41
CA HIS A 154 6.01 2.30 -0.12
C HIS A 154 5.07 1.64 -1.14
N LEU A 155 4.61 0.42 -0.84
CA LEU A 155 3.72 -0.41 -1.67
C LEU A 155 2.33 -0.59 -1.03
N GLN A 156 1.98 0.17 0.01
CA GLN A 156 0.75 -0.02 0.78
C GLN A 156 -0.52 0.24 -0.04
N ASN A 157 -0.53 1.21 -0.96
CA ASN A 157 -1.72 1.43 -1.79
C ASN A 157 -1.88 0.32 -2.82
N ARG A 158 -0.77 -0.15 -3.42
CA ARG A 158 -0.75 -1.31 -4.33
C ARG A 158 -1.26 -2.55 -3.64
N LEU A 159 -0.72 -2.85 -2.47
CA LEU A 159 -1.19 -3.97 -1.66
C LEU A 159 -2.67 -3.80 -1.28
N GLY A 160 -3.06 -2.61 -0.83
CA GLY A 160 -4.43 -2.31 -0.42
C GLY A 160 -5.44 -2.53 -1.55
N MET A 161 -5.07 -2.15 -2.77
CA MET A 161 -5.88 -2.36 -3.96
C MET A 161 -5.98 -3.84 -4.36
N VAL A 162 -4.88 -4.59 -4.28
CA VAL A 162 -4.89 -6.03 -4.55
C VAL A 162 -5.71 -6.77 -3.50
N VAL A 163 -5.58 -6.44 -2.22
CA VAL A 163 -6.39 -7.01 -1.14
C VAL A 163 -7.87 -6.66 -1.33
N ALA A 164 -8.18 -5.43 -1.71
CA ALA A 164 -9.55 -5.04 -2.06
C ALA A 164 -10.09 -5.90 -3.20
N ALA A 165 -9.31 -6.10 -4.28
CA ALA A 165 -9.65 -6.96 -5.39
C ALA A 165 -9.86 -8.44 -4.97
N SER A 166 -9.03 -8.97 -4.06
CA SER A 166 -9.22 -10.31 -3.49
C SER A 166 -10.54 -10.44 -2.73
N LEU A 167 -10.92 -9.42 -1.96
CA LEU A 167 -12.21 -9.39 -1.26
C LEU A 167 -13.37 -9.44 -2.26
N GLN A 168 -13.25 -8.76 -3.41
CA GLN A 168 -14.26 -8.81 -4.49
C GLN A 168 -14.33 -10.18 -5.16
N LEU A 169 -13.17 -10.74 -5.51
CA LEU A 169 -13.12 -12.00 -6.24
C LEU A 169 -13.76 -13.13 -5.42
N LYS A 170 -13.66 -13.06 -4.09
CA LYS A 170 -14.31 -14.00 -3.19
C LYS A 170 -15.80 -13.76 -2.97
N SER A 171 -16.34 -12.54 -3.09
CA SER A 171 -17.80 -12.41 -3.10
C SER A 171 -18.43 -13.19 -4.28
N LEU A 172 -17.63 -13.46 -5.32
CA LEU A 172 -18.01 -14.24 -6.49
C LEU A 172 -17.69 -15.74 -6.39
N THR A 173 -16.83 -16.18 -5.47
CA THR A 173 -16.45 -17.60 -5.29
C THR A 173 -16.96 -18.17 -3.96
N THR A 174 -17.85 -19.15 -4.02
CA THR A 174 -18.37 -19.87 -2.85
C THR A 174 -17.25 -20.72 -2.22
N GLY A 175 -17.06 -20.62 -0.89
CA GLY A 175 -16.25 -21.59 -0.13
C GLY A 175 -14.96 -21.11 0.57
N LEU A 176 -14.69 -19.80 0.67
CA LEU A 176 -13.53 -19.33 1.44
C LEU A 176 -13.77 -19.38 2.96
N ASP A 177 -12.78 -19.85 3.72
CA ASP A 177 -12.81 -19.89 5.18
C ASP A 177 -13.06 -18.47 5.76
N LYS A 178 -13.98 -18.40 6.73
CA LYS A 178 -14.31 -17.18 7.49
C LYS A 178 -13.07 -16.56 8.12
N LYS A 179 -12.09 -17.38 8.56
CA LYS A 179 -10.83 -16.89 9.12
C LYS A 179 -10.01 -16.13 8.09
N VAL A 180 -9.87 -16.69 6.88
CA VAL A 180 -9.15 -16.05 5.77
C VAL A 180 -9.82 -14.74 5.38
N TRP A 181 -11.15 -14.72 5.29
CA TRP A 181 -11.89 -13.49 5.02
C TRP A 181 -11.67 -12.42 6.08
N SER A 182 -11.72 -12.80 7.36
CA SER A 182 -11.48 -11.87 8.46
C SER A 182 -10.05 -11.31 8.42
N ALA A 183 -9.05 -12.13 8.10
CA ALA A 183 -7.67 -11.68 7.98
C ALA A 183 -7.50 -10.68 6.82
N LEU A 184 -8.09 -10.97 5.66
CA LEU A 184 -8.10 -10.06 4.51
C LEU A 184 -8.78 -8.73 4.83
N GLN A 185 -9.91 -8.76 5.54
CA GLN A 185 -10.62 -7.55 5.94
C GLN A 185 -9.79 -6.71 6.91
N VAL A 186 -9.16 -7.34 7.91
CA VAL A 186 -8.28 -6.64 8.86
C VAL A 186 -7.07 -6.02 8.15
N ALA A 187 -6.45 -6.77 7.22
CA ALA A 187 -5.34 -6.27 6.43
C ALA A 187 -5.76 -5.08 5.56
N HIS A 188 -6.92 -5.19 4.89
CA HIS A 188 -7.50 -4.10 4.11
C HIS A 188 -7.70 -2.84 4.94
N ASP A 189 -8.37 -2.96 6.09
CA ASP A 189 -8.69 -1.81 6.94
C ASP A 189 -7.41 -1.17 7.50
N THR A 190 -6.40 -1.98 7.85
CA THR A 190 -5.08 -1.50 8.27
C THR A 190 -4.37 -0.69 7.17
N LEU A 191 -4.41 -1.19 5.93
CA LEU A 191 -3.82 -0.49 4.78
C LEU A 191 -4.58 0.79 4.45
N ALA A 192 -5.91 0.77 4.61
CA ALA A 192 -6.75 1.93 4.33
C ALA A 192 -6.47 3.08 5.30
N GLU A 193 -6.17 2.76 6.57
CA GLU A 193 -5.71 3.75 7.56
C GLU A 193 -4.33 4.33 7.23
N GLY A 194 -3.46 3.53 6.60
CA GLY A 194 -2.08 3.89 6.26
C GLY A 194 -1.88 4.33 4.80
N LYS A 195 -2.96 4.58 4.08
CA LYS A 195 -2.96 4.92 2.65
C LYS A 195 -2.13 6.18 2.39
N LEU A 196 -1.31 6.16 1.34
CA LEU A 196 -0.56 7.33 0.87
C LEU A 196 -1.39 8.16 -0.12
N ASP A 197 -1.26 9.49 -0.07
CA ASP A 197 -1.96 10.39 -0.98
C ASP A 197 -1.34 10.45 -2.40
N HIS A 198 -0.08 10.02 -2.53
CA HIS A 198 0.74 10.20 -3.73
C HIS A 198 1.28 8.89 -4.34
N GLU A 199 0.97 7.72 -3.79
CA GLU A 199 1.41 6.46 -4.39
C GLU A 199 0.51 6.11 -5.58
N GLU A 200 1.12 6.05 -6.78
CA GLU A 200 0.47 5.60 -8.00
C GLU A 200 0.28 4.08 -7.96
N VAL A 201 -0.97 3.64 -8.04
CA VAL A 201 -1.34 2.25 -7.79
C VAL A 201 -1.36 1.39 -9.06
N VAL A 202 -1.89 1.94 -10.15
CA VAL A 202 -1.88 1.30 -11.48
C VAL A 202 -1.59 2.37 -12.55
N GLY A 203 -0.40 2.30 -13.14
CA GLY A 203 0.03 3.20 -14.21
C GLY A 203 0.27 4.65 -13.77
N PRO A 204 0.85 5.48 -14.67
CA PRO A 204 1.14 6.87 -14.38
C PRO A 204 -0.15 7.66 -14.18
N ARG A 205 -0.17 8.57 -13.19
CA ARG A 205 -1.29 9.48 -12.98
C ARG A 205 -1.50 10.33 -14.23
N PRO A 206 -2.75 10.49 -14.73
CA PRO A 206 -3.01 11.38 -15.85
C PRO A 206 -2.56 12.79 -15.50
N LYS A 207 -1.86 13.44 -16.43
CA LYS A 207 -1.27 14.78 -16.22
C LYS A 207 -2.26 15.93 -16.43
N THR A 208 -3.45 15.65 -16.96
CA THR A 208 -4.47 16.68 -17.25
C THR A 208 -5.69 16.53 -16.36
N ASP A 209 -6.28 17.66 -16.00
CA ASP A 209 -7.49 17.71 -15.17
C ASP A 209 -8.70 17.09 -15.88
N GLU A 210 -8.81 17.21 -17.21
CA GLU A 210 -9.89 16.54 -17.95
C GLU A 210 -9.78 15.02 -17.92
N ALA A 211 -8.56 14.47 -18.04
CA ALA A 211 -8.35 13.02 -17.97
C ALA A 211 -8.61 12.49 -16.55
N LEU A 212 -8.21 13.25 -15.52
CA LEU A 212 -8.54 12.95 -14.13
C LEU A 212 -10.05 12.98 -13.87
N ALA A 213 -10.76 13.99 -14.38
CA ALA A 213 -12.22 14.09 -14.27
C ALA A 213 -12.93 12.95 -15.01
N PHE A 214 -12.45 12.59 -16.19
CA PHE A 214 -12.96 11.46 -16.96
C PHE A 214 -12.79 10.14 -16.21
N LEU A 215 -11.59 9.85 -15.68
CA LEU A 215 -11.35 8.64 -14.90
C LEU A 215 -12.21 8.61 -13.64
N ARG A 216 -12.31 9.71 -12.88
CA ARG A 216 -13.19 9.84 -11.71
C ARG A 216 -14.64 9.44 -12.01
N SER A 217 -15.16 9.86 -13.16
CA SER A 217 -16.56 9.59 -13.55
C SER A 217 -16.84 8.12 -13.86
N ARG A 218 -15.81 7.35 -14.24
CA ARG A 218 -15.92 5.95 -14.69
C ARG A 218 -15.37 4.95 -13.68
N THR A 219 -14.58 5.43 -12.72
CA THR A 219 -13.87 4.56 -11.79
C THR A 219 -14.75 4.20 -10.59
N PRO A 220 -15.00 2.91 -10.32
CA PRO A 220 -15.72 2.49 -9.12
C PRO A 220 -15.14 3.13 -7.86
N GLY A 221 -16.00 3.50 -6.90
CA GLY A 221 -15.58 4.27 -5.72
C GLY A 221 -14.43 3.64 -4.93
N TRP A 222 -14.33 2.31 -4.92
CA TRP A 222 -13.25 1.57 -4.28
C TRP A 222 -11.90 1.72 -4.99
N LEU A 223 -11.91 1.70 -6.32
CA LEU A 223 -10.73 1.88 -7.17
C LEU A 223 -10.27 3.34 -7.07
N SER A 224 -11.23 4.27 -7.01
CA SER A 224 -10.99 5.70 -6.78
C SER A 224 -10.36 5.98 -5.42
N PHE A 225 -10.76 5.23 -4.38
CA PHE A 225 -10.17 5.31 -3.04
C PHE A 225 -8.67 5.00 -3.12
N TRP A 226 -8.27 3.83 -3.60
CA TRP A 226 -6.86 3.42 -3.59
C TRP A 226 -5.98 4.26 -4.52
N HIS A 227 -6.47 4.66 -5.69
CA HIS A 227 -5.72 5.51 -6.64
C HIS A 227 -5.52 6.97 -6.20
N GLY A 228 -6.09 7.40 -5.07
CA GLY A 228 -6.07 8.83 -4.70
C GLY A 228 -6.84 9.71 -5.69
N MET A 229 -7.77 9.12 -6.44
CA MET A 229 -8.50 9.81 -7.51
C MET A 229 -9.70 10.61 -7.01
N GLY A 230 -10.04 10.70 -5.71
CA GLY A 230 -11.12 11.60 -5.28
C GLY A 230 -11.63 11.36 -3.86
N ALA A 231 -12.81 11.93 -3.56
CA ALA A 231 -13.45 11.99 -2.25
C ALA A 231 -14.07 10.67 -1.75
N ALA A 232 -13.73 9.53 -2.36
CA ALA A 232 -14.24 8.24 -1.92
C ALA A 232 -13.67 7.90 -0.53
N ASP A 233 -14.54 7.50 0.39
CA ASP A 233 -14.18 7.10 1.75
C ASP A 233 -14.21 5.58 1.93
N LEU A 234 -13.55 5.08 2.98
CA LEU A 234 -13.55 3.66 3.33
C LEU A 234 -14.98 3.09 3.47
N LYS A 235 -15.95 3.90 3.91
CA LYS A 235 -17.37 3.51 4.00
C LYS A 235 -18.02 3.27 2.64
N SER A 236 -17.60 3.98 1.60
CA SER A 236 -18.07 3.74 0.22
C SER A 236 -17.55 2.40 -0.30
N PHE A 237 -16.33 2.01 0.08
CA PHE A 237 -15.80 0.68 -0.21
C PHE A 237 -16.52 -0.43 0.56
N GLN A 238 -16.69 -0.28 1.87
CA GLN A 238 -17.40 -1.27 2.70
C GLN A 238 -18.83 -1.51 2.21
N ARG A 239 -19.56 -0.44 1.83
CA ARG A 239 -20.89 -0.54 1.22
C ARG A 239 -20.90 -1.29 -0.11
N TRP A 240 -19.81 -1.20 -0.87
CA TRP A 240 -19.67 -1.89 -2.15
C TRP A 240 -19.40 -3.38 -1.94
N LEU A 241 -18.61 -3.78 -0.93
CA LEU A 241 -18.33 -5.18 -0.61
C LEU A 241 -19.54 -5.97 -0.11
N THR A 242 -20.54 -5.29 0.48
CA THR A 242 -21.72 -5.92 1.09
C THR A 242 -22.94 -5.99 0.16
N ARG A 243 -22.82 -5.51 -1.08
CA ARG A 243 -23.88 -5.57 -2.11
C ARG A 243 -23.71 -6.82 -2.97
#